data_AF-A0A2U8WAW9-F1
#
_entry.id   AF-A0A2U8WAW9-F1
#
_cell.length_a   1.000
_cell.length_b   1.000
_cell.length_c   1.000
_cell.angle_alpha   90.00
_cell.angle_beta   90.00
_cell.angle_gamma   90.00
#
_symmetry.space_group_name_H-M   'P 1'
#
loop_
_entity.id
_entity.type
_entity.pdbx_description
1 polymer ?
#
loop_
_entity_poly.entity_id
_entity_poly.type
_entity_poly.pdbx_seq_one_letter_code
_entity_poly.pdbx_strand_id
1 'polypeptide(L)' 'MAYTVHYTTPSGPTSEQHEIGQRAAERAMTFSGMGAANVYVEAADGTVFRAPTDMSALIEHAKPTDSGRT' A
#
# COMPACT_ATOMS: atom_id res chain seq x y z
N MET A 1 12.38 1.64 5.80
CA MET A 1 11.02 2.01 6.24
C MET A 1 10.08 1.51 5.16
N ALA A 2 9.29 0.50 5.49
CA ALA A 2 8.63 -0.38 4.52
C ALA A 2 7.11 -0.24 4.67
N TYR A 3 6.48 0.26 3.61
CA TYR A 3 5.04 0.16 3.45
C TYR A 3 4.71 -1.30 3.14
N THR A 4 3.75 -1.90 3.84
CA THR A 4 3.34 -3.28 3.59
C THR A 4 1.97 -3.29 2.97
N VAL A 5 1.87 -3.81 1.74
CA VAL A 5 0.59 -4.01 1.04
C VAL A 5 0.05 -5.35 1.48
N HIS A 6 -1.13 -5.37 2.09
CA HIS A 6 -1.87 -6.57 2.46
C HIS A 6 -3.02 -6.78 1.48
N TYR A 7 -3.25 -8.02 1.08
CA TYR A 7 -4.34 -8.39 0.18
C TYR A 7 -4.72 -9.87 0.36
N THR A 8 -5.96 -10.21 0.03
CA THR A 8 -6.46 -11.58 0.08
C THR A 8 -6.77 -12.07 -1.33
N THR A 9 -6.07 -13.11 -1.76
CA THR A 9 -6.33 -13.83 -3.02
C THR A 9 -7.17 -15.08 -2.74
N PRO A 10 -7.68 -15.78 -3.77
CA PRO A 10 -8.33 -17.08 -3.57
C PRO A 10 -7.45 -18.13 -2.88
N SER A 11 -6.13 -18.01 -3.00
CA SER A 11 -5.16 -18.90 -2.33
C SER A 11 -4.92 -18.53 -0.86
N GLY A 12 -5.43 -17.39 -0.40
CA GLY A 12 -5.31 -16.92 0.99
C GLY A 12 -4.78 -15.49 1.14
N PRO A 13 -4.62 -15.03 2.39
CA PRO A 13 -4.03 -13.73 2.71
C PRO A 13 -2.54 -13.69 2.34
N THR A 14 -2.09 -12.56 1.82
CA THR A 14 -0.71 -12.32 1.40
C THR A 14 -0.32 -10.86 1.69
N SER A 15 0.98 -10.61 1.80
CA SER A 15 1.53 -9.28 2.00
C SER A 15 2.82 -9.06 1.23
N GLU A 16 3.02 -7.86 0.67
CA GLU A 16 4.22 -7.43 -0.04
C GLU A 16 4.80 -6.15 0.58
N GLN A 17 6.11 -6.12 0.84
CA GLN A 17 6.80 -4.94 1.38
C GLN A 17 7.34 -4.06 0.26
N HIS A 18 7.22 -2.75 0.45
CA HIS A 18 7.66 -1.72 -0.50
C HIS A 18 8.39 -0.60 0.22
N GLU A 19 9.47 -0.13 -0.41
CA GLU A 19 10.28 0.95 0.14
C GLU A 19 9.70 2.34 -0.10
N ILE A 20 8.81 2.49 -1.08
CA ILE A 20 8.27 3.76 -1.58
C ILE A 20 6.74 3.70 -1.49
N GLY A 21 6.11 4.70 -0.88
CA GLY A 21 4.67 4.71 -0.64
C GLY A 21 3.87 4.80 -1.93
N GLN A 22 4.37 5.55 -2.92
CA GLN A 22 3.79 5.58 -4.26
C GLN A 22 3.74 4.18 -4.90
N ARG A 23 4.81 3.39 -4.78
CA ARG A 23 4.87 2.02 -5.33
C ARG A 23 3.89 1.09 -4.60
N ALA A 24 3.78 1.23 -3.28
CA ALA A 24 2.80 0.49 -2.49
C ALA A 24 1.36 0.81 -2.93
N ALA A 25 1.06 2.10 -3.16
CA ALA A 25 -0.25 2.56 -3.64
C ALA A 25 -0.60 1.97 -5.02
N GLU A 26 0.35 2.02 -5.96
CA GLU A 26 0.20 1.43 -7.31
C GLU A 26 -0.09 -0.07 -7.24
N ARG A 27 0.63 -0.81 -6.38
CA ARG A 27 0.40 -2.26 -6.20
C ARG A 27 -0.94 -2.56 -5.52
N ALA A 28 -1.31 -1.83 -4.48
CA ALA A 28 -2.60 -1.98 -3.83
C ALA A 28 -3.76 -1.74 -4.82
N MET A 29 -3.68 -0.70 -5.65
CA MET A 29 -4.66 -0.45 -6.71
C MET A 29 -4.71 -1.59 -7.73
N THR A 30 -3.55 -2.14 -8.11
CA THR A 30 -3.47 -3.28 -9.03
C THR A 30 -4.21 -4.49 -8.47
N PHE A 31 -3.94 -4.87 -7.22
CA PHE A 31 -4.61 -6.01 -6.57
C PHE A 31 -6.12 -5.79 -6.39
N SER A 32 -6.52 -4.58 -6.02
CA SER A 32 -7.94 -4.21 -5.95
C SER A 32 -8.63 -4.34 -7.31
N GLY A 33 -7.97 -3.92 -8.39
CA GLY A 33 -8.49 -4.05 -9.76
C GLY A 33 -8.55 -5.51 -10.27
N MET A 34 -7.69 -6.38 -9.75
CA MET A 34 -7.71 -7.82 -10.02
C MET A 34 -8.77 -8.59 -9.22
N GLY A 35 -9.51 -7.91 -8.33
CA GLY A 35 -10.54 -8.53 -7.49
C GLY A 35 -10.02 -9.16 -6.19
N ALA A 36 -8.82 -8.80 -5.74
CA ALA A 36 -8.36 -9.20 -4.41
C ALA A 36 -9.22 -8.52 -3.32
N ALA A 37 -9.47 -9.23 -2.22
CA ALA A 37 -10.23 -8.72 -1.08
C ALA A 37 -9.31 -8.15 0.00
N ASN A 38 -9.85 -7.31 0.89
CA ASN A 38 -9.13 -6.72 2.03
C ASN A 38 -7.80 -6.07 1.63
N VAL A 39 -7.79 -5.28 0.56
CA VAL A 39 -6.58 -4.63 0.08
C VAL A 39 -6.31 -3.36 0.87
N TYR A 40 -5.20 -3.31 1.59
CA TYR A 40 -4.76 -2.12 2.34
C TYR A 40 -3.24 -2.02 2.40
N VAL A 41 -2.74 -0.83 2.68
CA VAL A 41 -1.32 -0.57 2.89
C VAL A 41 -1.12 -0.11 4.32
N GLU A 42 -0.22 -0.77 5.04
CA GLU A 42 0.24 -0.36 6.36
C GLU A 42 1.57 0.40 6.20
N ALA A 43 1.61 1.64 6.69
CA ALA A 43 2.83 2.44 6.74
C ALA A 43 3.68 2.07 7.96
N ALA A 44 4.95 2.49 7.95
CA ALA A 44 5.90 2.12 9.01
C ALA A 44 5.53 2.70 10.40
N ASP A 45 4.66 3.70 10.45
CA ASP A 45 4.11 4.29 11.67
C ASP A 45 2.84 3.55 12.18
N GLY A 46 2.42 2.49 11.48
CA GLY A 46 1.21 1.72 11.76
C GLY A 46 -0.06 2.31 11.12
N THR A 47 0.03 3.41 10.37
CA THR A 47 -1.13 3.98 9.68
C THR A 47 -1.59 3.07 8.55
N VAL A 48 -2.89 2.82 8.45
CA VAL A 48 -3.49 1.93 7.44
C VAL A 48 -4.30 2.72 6.42
N PHE A 49 -4.04 2.48 5.14
CA PHE A 49 -4.73 3.08 3.99
C PHE A 49 -5.42 2.01 3.15
N ARG A 50 -6.73 2.05 2.98
CA ARG A 50 -7.50 1.02 2.27
C ARG A 50 -7.64 1.34 0.78
N ALA A 51 -7.43 0.35 -0.08
CA ALA A 51 -7.65 0.50 -1.51
C ALA A 51 -9.12 0.24 -1.86
N PRO A 52 -9.70 0.97 -2.84
CA PRO A 52 -9.08 2.07 -3.59
C PRO A 52 -9.16 3.44 -2.92
N THR A 53 -9.99 3.60 -1.89
CA THR A 53 -10.44 4.90 -1.35
C THR A 53 -9.32 5.79 -0.80
N ASP A 54 -8.35 5.23 -0.09
CA ASP A 54 -7.36 6.00 0.68
C ASP A 54 -6.00 6.09 -0.03
N MET A 55 -5.88 5.61 -1.28
CA MET A 55 -4.59 5.55 -1.99
C MET A 55 -4.02 6.93 -2.30
N SER A 56 -4.89 7.93 -2.55
CA SER A 56 -4.45 9.31 -2.67
C SER A 56 -3.89 9.85 -1.35
N ALA A 57 -4.50 9.51 -0.22
CA ALA A 57 -4.01 9.91 1.10
C ALA A 57 -2.67 9.25 1.46
N LEU A 58 -2.48 7.98 1.07
CA LEU A 58 -1.21 7.28 1.20
C LEU A 58 -0.09 8.01 0.43
N ILE A 59 -0.35 8.40 -0.82
CA ILE A 59 0.64 9.11 -1.64
C ILE A 59 1.02 10.44 -0.99
N GLU A 60 0.06 11.23 -0.53
CA GLU A 60 0.33 12.49 0.17
C GLU A 60 1.11 12.27 1.48
N HIS A 61 0.77 11.24 2.25
CA HIS A 61 1.49 10.87 3.47
C HIS A 61 2.94 10.45 3.17
N ALA A 62 3.17 9.75 2.05
CA ALA A 62 4.47 9.23 1.68
C ALA A 62 5.43 10.28 1.10
N LYS A 63 4.93 11.38 0.50
CA LYS A 63 5.76 12.45 -0.09
C LYS A 63 6.96 12.90 0.77
N PRO A 64 6.79 13.30 2.04
CA PRO A 64 7.91 13.74 2.88
C PRO A 64 8.94 12.63 3.16
N THR A 65 8.48 11.38 3.28
CA THR A 65 9.33 10.21 3.59
C THR A 65 10.08 9.70 2.36
N ASP A 66 9.43 9.71 1.20
CA ASP A 66 10.00 9.25 -0.07
C ASP A 66 11.02 10.27 -0.62
N SER A 67 10.82 11.57 -0.37
CA SER A 67 11.71 12.65 -0.83
C SER A 67 13.09 12.69 -0.15
N GLY A 68 13.28 11.93 0.95
CA GLY A 68 14.55 11.85 1.69
C GLY A 68 15.51 10.75 1.20
N ARG A 69 15.09 9.89 0.26
CA ARG A 69 15.97 8.92 -0.44
C ARG A 69 16.43 9.53 -1.76
N THR A 70 17.50 10.33 -1.73
CA THR A 70 18.28 10.73 -2.92
C THR A 70 19.72 10.30 -2.75
#